data_AF-L7R4F4-F1
#
_entry.id   AF-L7R4F4-F1
#
_cell.length_a   1.000
_cell.length_b   1.000
_cell.length_c   1.000
_cell.angle_alpha   90.00
_cell.angle_beta   90.00
_cell.angle_gamma   90.00
#
_symmetry.space_group_name_H-M   'P 1'
#
loop_
_entity.id
_entity.type
_entity.pdbx_description
1 polymer ?
#
loop_
_entity_poly.entity_id
_entity_poly.type
_entity_poly.pdbx_seq_one_letter_code
_entity_poly.pdbx_strand_id
1 'polypeptide(L)'
;GGDYTTTVEAYIPASGRAIQGATSHHLGQNFSKMFEIIYDDPDTQEKAYVYQNSWGITTRTIGVMVLVHGDDKGLVLPPRIAEVQVIVVPCGITASSTAEERKSLIDSCKALVGDLVAAGLRAEGDYRDNYSPG
;
A
#
# COMPACT_ATOMS: atom_id res chain seq x y z
N GLY A 1 -0.60 -29.80 -6.14
CA GLY A 1 0.00 -30.45 -4.96
C GLY A 1 -0.77 -30.20 -3.67
N GLY A 2 -1.85 -29.41 -3.68
CA GLY A 2 -2.79 -29.28 -2.57
C GLY A 2 -4.19 -29.70 -3.00
N ASP A 3 -5.13 -29.79 -2.06
CA ASP A 3 -6.50 -30.25 -2.30
C ASP A 3 -7.32 -29.21 -3.07
N TYR A 4 -7.27 -27.94 -2.64
CA TYR A 4 -7.92 -26.85 -3.36
C TYR A 4 -7.18 -25.51 -3.17
N THR A 5 -7.53 -24.54 -4.01
CA THR A 5 -6.99 -23.18 -3.98
C THR A 5 -8.12 -22.17 -4.07
N THR A 6 -8.10 -21.16 -3.21
CA THR A 6 -8.93 -19.97 -3.28
C THR A 6 -8.08 -18.78 -3.74
N THR A 7 -8.74 -17.80 -4.36
CA THR A 7 -8.08 -16.65 -4.97
C THR A 7 -8.94 -15.41 -4.81
N VAL A 8 -8.31 -14.25 -4.82
CA VAL A 8 -8.97 -12.95 -5.01
C VAL A 8 -8.56 -12.40 -6.37
N GLU A 9 -9.56 -12.07 -7.19
CA GLU A 9 -9.35 -11.57 -8.56
C GLU A 9 -9.64 -10.07 -8.61
N ALA A 10 -8.79 -9.32 -9.29
CA ALA A 10 -8.98 -7.91 -9.58
C ALA A 10 -9.21 -7.70 -11.07
N TYR A 11 -10.04 -6.72 -11.42
CA TYR A 11 -10.30 -6.33 -12.82
C TYR A 11 -9.52 -5.06 -13.16
N ILE A 12 -8.89 -5.04 -14.33
CA ILE A 12 -8.13 -3.89 -14.85
C ILE A 12 -8.93 -3.22 -15.99
N PRO A 13 -9.60 -2.08 -15.73
CA PRO A 13 -10.50 -1.45 -16.69
C PRO A 13 -9.85 -1.09 -18.03
N ALA A 14 -8.65 -0.50 -17.99
CA ALA A 14 -7.96 -0.02 -19.19
C ALA A 14 -7.61 -1.13 -20.19
N SER A 15 -7.38 -2.36 -19.70
CA SER A 15 -7.02 -3.50 -20.55
C SER A 15 -8.17 -4.49 -20.78
N GLY A 16 -9.26 -4.38 -20.02
CA GLY A 16 -10.36 -5.35 -20.03
C GLY A 16 -10.00 -6.73 -19.48
N ARG A 17 -8.87 -6.86 -18.76
CA ARG A 17 -8.35 -8.15 -18.27
C ARG A 17 -8.47 -8.28 -16.74
N ALA A 18 -8.60 -9.51 -16.27
CA ALA A 18 -8.49 -9.85 -14.86
C ALA A 18 -7.04 -10.18 -14.47
N ILE A 19 -6.73 -10.02 -13.19
CA ILE A 19 -5.46 -10.37 -12.58
C ILE A 19 -5.68 -10.99 -11.19
N GLN A 20 -5.04 -12.13 -10.98
CA GLN A 20 -4.99 -12.79 -9.68
C GLN A 20 -4.16 -11.94 -8.69
N GLY A 21 -4.81 -11.51 -7.60
CA GLY A 21 -4.24 -10.62 -6.58
C GLY A 21 -3.51 -11.34 -5.45
N ALA A 22 -4.05 -12.45 -4.96
CA ALA A 22 -3.44 -13.29 -3.93
C ALA A 22 -4.03 -14.71 -3.97
N THR A 23 -3.31 -15.67 -3.38
CA THR A 23 -3.75 -17.06 -3.28
C THR A 23 -3.78 -17.56 -1.84
N SER A 24 -4.70 -18.48 -1.57
CA SER A 24 -4.69 -19.32 -0.38
C SER A 24 -4.95 -20.76 -0.79
N HIS A 25 -4.11 -21.67 -0.32
CA HIS A 25 -4.11 -23.07 -0.69
C HIS A 25 -4.44 -23.90 0.54
N HIS A 26 -5.46 -24.75 0.42
CA HIS A 26 -5.60 -25.88 1.32
C HIS A 26 -4.79 -27.03 0.76
N LEU A 27 -3.70 -27.38 1.44
CA LEU A 27 -2.77 -28.40 0.98
C LEU A 27 -3.19 -29.81 1.41
N GLY A 28 -4.20 -29.92 2.27
CA GLY A 28 -4.62 -31.18 2.87
C GLY A 28 -3.48 -31.79 3.66
N GLN A 29 -3.27 -33.09 3.47
CA GLN A 29 -2.13 -33.84 4.01
C GLN A 29 -1.08 -34.21 2.95
N ASN A 30 -1.16 -33.64 1.74
CA ASN A 30 -0.29 -34.04 0.63
C ASN A 30 1.20 -33.83 0.96
N PHE A 31 1.52 -32.67 1.55
CA PHE A 31 2.88 -32.31 1.92
C PHE A 31 3.33 -32.97 3.22
N SER A 32 2.46 -33.09 4.22
CA SER A 32 2.81 -33.74 5.48
C SER A 32 3.11 -35.22 5.29
N LYS A 33 2.44 -35.89 4.35
CA LYS A 33 2.80 -37.25 3.92
C LYS A 33 4.14 -37.30 3.20
N MET A 34 4.40 -36.34 2.31
CA MET A 34 5.65 -36.28 1.54
C MET A 34 6.89 -36.02 2.41
N PHE A 35 6.73 -35.25 3.50
CA PHE A 35 7.82 -34.84 4.39
C PHE A 35 7.75 -35.48 5.79
N GLU A 36 6.92 -36.52 5.97
CA GLU A 36 6.73 -37.24 7.25
C GLU A 36 6.46 -36.34 8.46
N ILE A 37 5.60 -35.32 8.27
CA ILE A 37 5.19 -34.41 9.34
C ILE A 37 3.99 -35.00 10.09
N ILE A 38 4.29 -35.68 11.20
CA ILE A 38 3.36 -36.53 11.96
C ILE A 38 3.30 -36.08 13.42
N TYR A 39 2.14 -36.24 14.06
CA TYR A 39 1.94 -36.10 15.50
C TYR A 39 1.22 -37.32 16.07
N ASP A 40 1.34 -37.56 17.39
CA ASP A 40 0.54 -38.56 18.09
C ASP A 40 -0.79 -37.92 18.52
N ASP A 41 -1.90 -38.48 18.05
CA ASP A 41 -3.24 -37.97 18.30
C ASP A 41 -3.65 -38.27 19.75
N PRO A 42 -4.02 -37.26 20.56
CA PRO A 42 -4.32 -37.47 21.97
C PRO A 42 -5.58 -38.28 22.22
N ASP A 43 -6.54 -38.29 21.29
CA ASP A 43 -7.83 -38.95 21.44
C ASP A 43 -7.76 -40.40 20.96
N THR A 44 -7.07 -40.65 19.84
CA THR A 44 -6.95 -41.99 19.26
C THR A 44 -5.69 -42.74 19.67
N GLN A 45 -4.67 -42.03 20.18
CA GLN A 45 -3.34 -42.56 20.47
C GLN A 45 -2.62 -43.13 19.23
N GLU A 46 -3.05 -42.73 18.02
CA GLU A 46 -2.46 -43.13 16.74
C GLU A 46 -1.62 -42.00 16.12
N LYS A 47 -0.71 -42.37 15.21
CA LYS A 47 0.04 -41.39 14.40
C LYS A 47 -0.85 -40.77 13.34
N ALA A 48 -0.95 -39.44 13.32
CA ALA A 48 -1.74 -38.68 12.37
C ALA A 48 -0.89 -37.65 11.59
N TYR A 49 -1.22 -37.43 10.32
CA TYR A 49 -0.60 -36.39 9.49
C TYR A 49 -1.29 -35.05 9.71
N VAL A 50 -0.51 -33.98 9.82
CA VAL A 50 -1.05 -32.62 9.97
C VAL A 50 -1.71 -32.13 8.69
N TYR A 51 -2.80 -31.39 8.82
CA TYR A 51 -3.38 -30.62 7.70
C TYR A 51 -2.62 -29.32 7.53
N GLN A 52 -2.25 -28.99 6.29
CA GLN A 52 -1.45 -27.81 5.98
C GLN A 52 -2.19 -26.86 5.06
N ASN A 53 -1.91 -25.57 5.25
CA ASN A 53 -2.30 -24.50 4.34
C ASN A 53 -1.05 -23.69 3.97
N SER A 54 -1.06 -23.06 2.81
CA SER A 54 -0.11 -22.00 2.45
C SER A 54 -0.84 -20.86 1.77
N TRP A 55 -0.30 -19.65 1.84
CA TRP A 55 -0.93 -18.47 1.25
C TRP A 55 0.14 -17.45 0.87
N GLY A 56 -0.15 -16.67 -0.15
CA GLY A 56 0.82 -15.78 -0.76
C GLY A 56 0.21 -14.51 -1.32
N ILE A 57 0.87 -13.40 -1.03
CA ILE A 57 0.64 -12.09 -1.63
C ILE A 57 1.99 -11.48 -1.95
N THR A 58 2.09 -10.75 -3.06
CA THR A 58 3.37 -10.20 -3.55
C THR A 58 3.25 -8.71 -3.83
N THR A 59 4.36 -8.07 -4.18
CA THR A 59 4.40 -6.68 -4.65
C THR A 59 3.61 -6.43 -5.94
N ARG A 60 3.03 -7.47 -6.56
CA ARG A 60 1.99 -7.34 -7.58
C ARG A 60 0.87 -6.40 -7.15
N THR A 61 0.55 -6.33 -5.86
CA THR A 61 -0.46 -5.40 -5.32
C THR A 61 -0.17 -3.95 -5.65
N ILE A 62 1.10 -3.54 -5.70
CA ILE A 62 1.52 -2.19 -6.12
C ILE A 62 1.15 -1.98 -7.60
N GLY A 63 1.50 -2.93 -8.47
CA GLY A 63 1.15 -2.86 -9.89
C GLY A 63 -0.37 -2.81 -10.13
N VAL A 64 -1.15 -3.61 -9.39
CA VAL A 64 -2.62 -3.58 -9.44
C VAL A 64 -3.14 -2.21 -9.01
N MET A 65 -2.64 -1.63 -7.92
CA MET A 65 -3.03 -0.29 -7.48
C MET A 65 -2.75 0.76 -8.56
N VAL A 66 -1.57 0.72 -9.21
CA VAL A 66 -1.24 1.65 -10.31
C VAL A 66 -2.24 1.51 -11.46
N LEU A 67 -2.50 0.28 -11.90
CA LEU A 67 -3.37 0.01 -13.05
C LEU A 67 -4.85 0.31 -12.80
N VAL A 68 -5.29 0.27 -11.54
CA VAL A 68 -6.70 0.50 -11.16
C VAL A 68 -6.98 1.95 -10.84
N HIS A 69 -6.07 2.64 -10.16
CA HIS A 69 -6.31 4.01 -9.68
C HIS A 69 -5.62 5.09 -10.51
N GLY A 70 -4.59 4.76 -11.29
CA GLY A 70 -3.91 5.72 -12.15
C GLY A 70 -4.85 6.35 -13.18
N ASP A 71 -4.57 7.61 -13.52
CA ASP A 71 -5.31 8.40 -14.50
C ASP A 71 -4.37 9.05 -15.52
N ASP A 72 -4.91 9.87 -16.42
CA ASP A 72 -4.13 10.56 -17.47
C ASP A 72 -3.11 11.57 -16.92
N LYS A 73 -3.20 11.95 -15.64
CA LYS A 73 -2.24 12.83 -14.95
C LYS A 73 -1.15 12.04 -14.22
N GLY A 74 -1.33 10.73 -14.04
CA GLY A 74 -0.33 9.83 -13.49
C GLY A 74 -0.83 9.00 -12.31
N LEU A 75 0.01 8.89 -11.28
CA LEU A 75 -0.25 8.02 -10.13
C LEU A 75 -1.26 8.64 -9.16
N VAL A 76 -2.31 7.87 -8.82
CA VAL A 76 -3.23 8.21 -7.73
C VAL A 76 -3.04 7.21 -6.60
N LEU A 77 -2.40 7.65 -5.51
CA LEU A 77 -2.14 6.82 -4.34
C LEU A 77 -3.38 6.75 -3.43
N PRO A 78 -3.86 5.54 -3.05
CA PRO A 78 -4.89 5.43 -2.03
C PRO A 78 -4.41 6.02 -0.69
N PRO A 79 -5.19 6.89 -0.01
CA PRO A 79 -4.70 7.67 1.13
C PRO A 79 -4.17 6.85 2.31
N ARG A 80 -4.57 5.58 2.46
CA ARG A 80 -4.09 4.71 3.55
C ARG A 80 -2.67 4.19 3.34
N ILE A 81 -2.17 4.20 2.10
CA ILE A 81 -0.84 3.69 1.75
C ILE A 81 0.06 4.77 1.11
N ALA A 82 -0.44 5.99 0.92
CA ALA A 82 0.36 7.12 0.44
C ALA A 82 1.41 7.51 1.51
N GLU A 83 2.69 7.57 1.17
CA GLU A 83 3.74 8.00 2.11
C GLU A 83 3.48 9.43 2.60
N VAL A 84 3.28 10.35 1.64
CA VAL A 84 2.80 11.72 1.88
C VAL A 84 1.34 11.78 1.46
N GLN A 85 0.44 12.11 2.40
CA GLN A 85 -0.99 12.29 2.13
C GLN A 85 -1.31 13.72 1.71
N VAL A 86 -0.61 14.70 2.28
CA VAL A 86 -0.82 16.12 2.01
C VAL A 86 0.53 16.79 1.83
N ILE A 87 0.71 17.50 0.71
CA ILE A 87 1.87 18.35 0.45
C ILE A 87 1.42 19.81 0.47
N VAL A 88 2.08 20.64 1.30
CA VAL A 88 1.81 22.07 1.40
C VAL A 88 2.86 22.82 0.58
N VAL A 89 2.42 23.51 -0.47
CA VAL A 89 3.29 24.28 -1.37
C VAL A 89 2.95 25.77 -1.22
N PRO A 90 3.91 26.65 -0.88
CA PRO A 90 3.68 28.08 -0.82
C PRO A 90 3.49 28.66 -2.24
N CYS A 91 2.46 29.47 -2.44
CA CYS A 91 2.13 30.08 -3.72
C CYS A 91 2.16 31.61 -3.63
N GLY A 92 2.36 32.29 -4.76
CA GLY A 92 2.24 33.75 -4.84
C GLY A 92 3.45 34.56 -4.35
N ILE A 93 4.61 33.91 -4.14
CA ILE A 93 5.88 34.63 -3.92
C ILE A 93 6.33 35.21 -5.26
N THR A 94 6.50 36.54 -5.32
CA THR A 94 6.97 37.24 -6.51
C THR A 94 8.32 37.91 -6.26
N ALA A 95 8.94 38.45 -7.31
CA ALA A 95 10.16 39.25 -7.19
C ALA A 95 9.98 40.50 -6.31
N SER A 96 8.74 41.00 -6.17
CA SER A 96 8.42 42.16 -5.34
C SER A 96 8.07 41.79 -3.89
N SER A 97 7.90 40.50 -3.56
CA SER A 97 7.62 40.08 -2.18
C SER A 97 8.80 40.38 -1.27
N THR A 98 8.53 41.12 -0.20
CA THR A 98 9.48 41.44 0.86
C THR A 98 9.96 40.20 1.60
N ALA A 99 11.08 40.31 2.32
CA ALA A 99 11.59 39.21 3.14
C ALA A 99 10.58 38.85 4.26
N GLU A 100 9.92 39.84 4.82
CA GLU A 100 8.90 39.70 5.87
C GLU A 100 7.67 38.95 5.36
N GLU A 101 7.16 39.30 4.17
CA GLU A 101 6.03 38.59 3.55
C GLU A 101 6.37 37.13 3.24
N ARG A 102 7.56 36.89 2.66
CA ARG A 102 8.05 35.54 2.38
C ARG A 102 8.15 34.70 3.65
N LYS A 103 8.72 35.27 4.70
CA LYS A 103 8.84 34.60 6.00
C LYS A 103 7.47 34.30 6.60
N SER A 104 6.57 35.28 6.61
CA SER A 104 5.22 35.10 7.15
C SER A 104 4.44 34.00 6.44
N LEU A 105 4.56 33.90 5.11
CA LEU A 105 3.92 32.85 4.32
C LEU A 105 4.49 31.46 4.68
N ILE A 106 5.82 31.33 4.70
CA ILE A 106 6.49 30.06 5.03
C ILE A 106 6.15 29.61 6.45
N ASP A 107 6.16 30.53 7.43
CA ASP A 107 5.81 30.23 8.81
C ASP A 107 4.35 29.77 8.93
N SER A 108 3.43 30.36 8.15
CA SER A 108 2.03 29.94 8.08
C SER A 108 1.89 28.54 7.47
N CYS A 109 2.64 28.22 6.41
CA CYS A 109 2.64 26.88 5.83
C CYS A 109 3.18 25.83 6.82
N LYS A 110 4.22 26.16 7.59
CA LYS A 110 4.77 25.27 8.63
C LYS A 110 3.77 25.03 9.76
N ALA A 111 3.05 26.07 10.18
CA ALA A 111 1.98 25.95 11.17
C ALA A 111 0.88 25.00 10.66
N LEU A 112 0.44 25.17 9.40
CA LEU A 112 -0.55 24.27 8.79
C LEU A 112 -0.07 22.81 8.73
N VAL A 113 1.19 22.57 8.36
CA VAL A 113 1.77 21.21 8.40
C VAL A 113 1.72 20.65 9.83
N GLY A 114 2.05 21.47 10.83
CA GLY A 114 1.94 21.10 12.25
C GLY A 114 0.53 20.70 12.65
N ASP A 115 -0.47 21.47 12.25
CA ASP A 115 -1.89 21.18 12.54
C ASP A 115 -2.37 19.88 11.87
N LEU A 116 -1.98 19.65 10.61
CA LEU A 116 -2.32 18.44 9.87
C LEU A 116 -1.69 17.19 10.50
N VAL A 117 -0.42 17.27 10.91
CA VAL A 117 0.28 16.19 11.62
C VAL A 117 -0.36 15.94 12.98
N ALA A 118 -0.72 16.99 13.72
CA ALA A 118 -1.42 16.86 15.01
C ALA A 118 -2.80 16.20 14.85
N ALA A 119 -3.45 16.37 13.68
CA ALA A 119 -4.68 15.68 13.32
C ALA A 119 -4.48 14.23 12.84
N GLY A 120 -3.24 13.73 12.78
CA GLY A 120 -2.91 12.35 12.40
C GLY A 120 -2.69 12.13 10.89
N LEU A 121 -2.53 13.21 10.11
CA LEU A 121 -2.22 13.12 8.68
C LEU A 121 -0.70 13.09 8.45
N ARG A 122 -0.27 12.34 7.44
CA ARG A 122 1.11 12.38 6.93
C ARG A 122 1.25 13.58 6.00
N ALA A 123 1.62 14.73 6.56
CA ALA A 123 1.75 15.98 5.84
C ALA A 123 3.20 16.46 5.79
N GLU A 124 3.59 17.02 4.65
CA GLU A 124 4.91 17.64 4.44
C GLU A 124 4.75 19.01 3.78
N GLY A 125 5.78 19.85 3.87
CA GLY A 125 5.85 21.13 3.18
C GLY A 125 6.98 21.14 2.15
N ASP A 126 6.70 21.57 0.93
CA ASP A 126 7.72 21.80 -0.09
C ASP A 126 8.10 23.28 -0.14
N TYR A 127 9.28 23.61 0.37
CA TYR A 127 9.79 24.98 0.46
C TYR A 127 10.98 25.24 -0.47
N ARG A 128 11.20 24.37 -1.46
CA ARG A 128 12.25 24.56 -2.46
C ARG A 128 11.92 25.79 -3.30
N ASP A 129 12.83 26.75 -3.34
CA ASP A 129 12.66 28.03 -4.04
C ASP A 129 13.28 28.05 -5.45
N ASN A 130 14.00 26.99 -5.80
CA ASN A 130 14.64 26.81 -7.10
C ASN A 130 13.70 26.22 -8.17
N TYR A 131 12.43 25.99 -7.82
CA TYR A 131 11.37 25.54 -8.72
C TYR A 131 10.15 26.46 -8.61
N SER A 132 9.40 26.62 -9.71
CA SER A 132 8.07 27.23 -9.65
C SER A 132 7.09 26.33 -8.88
N PRO A 133 6.02 26.89 -8.28
CA PRO A 133 5.00 26.08 -7.60
C PRO A 133 4.22 25.12 -8.50
N GLY A 134 4.18 25.37 -9.81
CA GLY A 134 3.52 24.53 -10.82
C GLY A 134 4.50 23.95 -11.81
#